data_AF-A0A4S5E8M4-F1
#
_entry.id   AF-A0A4S5E8M4-F1
#
_cell.length_a   1.000
_cell.length_b   1.000
_cell.length_c   1.000
_cell.angle_alpha   90.00
_cell.angle_beta   90.00
_cell.angle_gamma   90.00
#
_symmetry.space_group_name_H-M   'P 1'
#
loop_
_entity.id
_entity.type
_entity.pdbx_description
1 polymer ?
#
loop_
_entity_poly.entity_id
_entity_poly.type
_entity_poly.pdbx_seq_one_letter_code
_entity_poly.pdbx_strand_id
1 'polypeptide(L)'
;MLIATGATIAVVLPVYFLNPPHTPETYQRDIDVATVARQAAGDAGYLPAAPELDDWSSNYARWVTGRSDGVDFWEVGFLTSDAGFIQLTQTDDANPTWVAQRIGDAQVSGARTIGGLEWELLDAPDGDTVLRTDVDGSTVILNGEAELPEFDSLGAATIEDIRQNEAEEADRVSSADADG
;
A
#
# COMPACT_ATOMS: atom_id res chain seq x y z
N MET A 1 -57.01 12.24 1.64
CA MET A 1 -55.89 11.57 0.93
C MET A 1 -55.03 12.60 0.19
N LEU A 2 -55.58 13.38 -0.75
CA LEU A 2 -54.82 14.37 -1.54
C LEU A 2 -54.11 15.46 -0.72
N ILE A 3 -54.73 15.96 0.36
CA ILE A 3 -54.11 16.97 1.24
C ILE A 3 -52.89 16.40 1.97
N ALA A 4 -52.97 15.15 2.44
CA ALA A 4 -51.86 14.48 3.11
C ALA A 4 -50.71 14.23 2.13
N THR A 5 -51.00 13.79 0.90
CA THR A 5 -49.99 13.62 -0.15
C THR A 5 -49.30 14.94 -0.50
N GLY A 6 -50.07 16.03 -0.64
CA GLY A 6 -49.51 17.35 -0.90
C GLY A 6 -48.60 17.85 0.24
N ALA A 7 -49.02 17.63 1.49
CA ALA A 7 -48.22 17.98 2.66
C ALA A 7 -46.92 17.19 2.71
N THR A 8 -46.94 15.88 2.41
CA THR A 8 -45.71 15.06 2.38
C THR A 8 -44.74 15.54 1.30
N ILE A 9 -45.23 15.85 0.08
CA ILE A 9 -44.38 16.35 -1.01
C ILE A 9 -43.76 17.71 -0.65
N ALA A 10 -44.54 18.60 -0.02
CA ALA A 10 -44.06 19.91 0.41
C ALA A 10 -42.94 19.84 1.45
N VAL A 11 -42.87 18.76 2.25
CA VAL A 11 -41.81 18.51 3.22
C VAL A 11 -40.58 17.86 2.58
N VAL A 12 -40.77 16.94 1.62
CA VAL A 12 -39.66 16.20 0.98
C VAL A 12 -38.88 17.07 -0.02
N LEU A 13 -39.57 17.90 -0.81
CA LEU A 13 -38.92 18.69 -1.86
C LEU A 13 -37.82 19.63 -1.34
N PRO A 14 -38.02 20.40 -0.25
CA PRO A 14 -36.95 21.22 0.31
C PRO A 14 -35.74 20.38 0.71
N VAL A 15 -35.93 19.25 1.39
CA VAL A 15 -34.84 18.36 1.81
C VAL A 15 -34.07 17.81 0.60
N TYR A 16 -34.78 17.43 -0.46
CA TYR A 16 -34.17 16.95 -1.70
C TYR A 16 -33.36 18.04 -2.41
N PHE A 17 -33.90 19.27 -2.51
CA PHE A 17 -33.21 20.39 -3.16
C PHE A 17 -32.07 21.00 -2.32
N LEU A 18 -32.15 20.90 -0.99
CA LEU A 18 -31.09 21.32 -0.06
C LEU A 18 -30.01 20.25 0.12
N ASN A 19 -30.21 19.03 -0.39
CA ASN A 19 -29.16 18.01 -0.38
C ASN A 19 -28.22 18.28 -1.57
N PRO A 20 -26.99 18.82 -1.35
CA PRO A 20 -26.03 18.94 -2.43
C PRO A 20 -25.79 17.56 -3.04
N PRO A 21 -25.64 17.45 -4.38
CA PRO A 21 -25.31 16.17 -4.99
C PRO A 21 -24.00 15.68 -4.35
N HIS A 22 -24.05 14.47 -3.76
CA HIS A 22 -22.85 13.74 -3.40
C HIS A 22 -22.08 13.50 -4.70
N THR A 23 -21.10 14.34 -4.97
CA THR A 23 -20.19 14.14 -6.08
C THR A 23 -19.06 13.33 -5.46
N PRO A 24 -18.93 12.02 -5.76
CA PRO A 24 -17.91 11.17 -5.14
C PRO A 24 -16.46 11.61 -5.46
N GLU A 25 -16.30 12.64 -6.29
CA GLU A 25 -15.02 13.13 -6.81
C GLU A 25 -14.17 13.95 -5.82
N THR A 26 -14.57 14.13 -4.55
CA THR A 26 -13.88 15.08 -3.64
C THR A 26 -13.36 14.46 -2.34
N TYR A 27 -13.23 13.13 -2.23
CA TYR A 27 -12.57 12.54 -1.06
C TYR A 27 -11.78 11.27 -1.39
N GLN A 28 -11.00 11.29 -2.46
CA GLN A 28 -9.83 10.42 -2.51
C GLN A 28 -8.85 11.01 -1.48
N ARG A 29 -8.71 10.35 -0.33
CA ARG A 29 -7.58 10.65 0.56
C ARG A 29 -6.35 10.28 -0.24
N ASP A 30 -5.59 11.30 -0.60
CA ASP A 30 -4.26 11.13 -1.15
C ASP A 30 -3.27 11.39 -0.02
N ILE A 31 -2.68 10.31 0.48
CA ILE A 31 -1.72 10.35 1.59
C ILE A 31 -0.33 10.52 1.01
N ASP A 32 0.39 11.52 1.50
CA ASP A 32 1.82 11.70 1.22
C ASP A 32 2.62 10.57 1.90
N VAL A 33 2.83 9.48 1.16
CA VAL A 33 3.51 8.27 1.63
C VAL A 33 4.94 8.57 2.05
N ALA A 34 5.67 9.37 1.27
CA ALA A 34 7.06 9.72 1.56
C ALA A 34 7.22 10.49 2.87
N THR A 35 6.28 11.38 3.21
CA THR A 35 6.25 12.04 4.51
C THR A 35 5.96 11.06 5.64
N VAL A 36 5.00 10.15 5.49
CA VAL A 36 4.69 9.16 6.53
C VAL A 36 5.82 8.15 6.71
N ALA A 37 6.47 7.71 5.64
CA ALA A 37 7.62 6.81 5.68
C ALA A 37 8.78 7.43 6.46
N ARG A 38 9.12 8.70 6.20
CA ARG A 38 10.15 9.43 6.97
C ARG A 38 9.79 9.58 8.45
N GLN A 39 8.51 9.70 8.79
CA GLN A 39 8.07 9.73 10.18
C GLN A 39 8.21 8.36 10.85
N ALA A 40 7.94 7.28 10.11
CA ALA A 40 8.05 5.90 10.58
C ALA A 40 9.50 5.41 10.69
N ALA A 41 10.43 5.98 9.93
CA ALA A 41 11.81 5.49 9.83
C ALA A 41 12.52 5.35 11.18
N GLY A 42 12.24 6.23 12.14
CA GLY A 42 12.82 6.14 13.48
C GLY A 42 12.35 4.92 14.28
N ASP A 43 11.08 4.52 14.12
CA ASP A 43 10.53 3.32 14.75
C ASP A 43 10.88 2.04 13.98
N ALA A 44 10.96 2.15 12.65
CA ALA A 44 11.28 1.05 11.75
C ALA A 44 12.76 0.64 11.78
N GLY A 45 13.67 1.58 12.07
CA GLY A 45 15.11 1.32 12.01
C GLY A 45 15.71 1.32 10.59
N TYR A 46 14.87 1.55 9.58
CA TYR A 46 15.21 1.76 8.17
C TYR A 46 14.22 2.78 7.58
N LEU A 47 14.52 3.36 6.41
CA LEU A 47 13.57 4.21 5.69
C LEU A 47 12.60 3.32 4.87
N PRO A 48 11.30 3.25 5.23
CA PRO A 48 10.36 2.38 4.52
C PRO A 48 10.08 2.87 3.09
N ALA A 49 9.78 1.93 2.20
CA ALA A 49 9.54 2.22 0.80
C ALA A 49 8.31 3.13 0.60
N ALA A 50 8.47 4.18 -0.18
CA ALA A 50 7.44 5.14 -0.55
C ALA A 50 7.44 5.41 -2.07
N PRO A 51 7.23 4.37 -2.91
CA PRO A 51 7.30 4.52 -4.35
C PRO A 51 6.25 5.51 -4.87
N GLU A 52 6.67 6.39 -5.77
CA GLU A 52 5.78 7.31 -6.49
C GLU A 52 5.45 6.74 -7.89
N LEU A 53 4.18 6.73 -8.24
CA LEU A 53 3.67 6.29 -9.54
C LEU A 53 2.74 7.35 -10.10
N ASP A 54 2.91 7.65 -11.38
CA ASP A 54 2.03 8.60 -12.09
C ASP A 54 0.60 8.07 -12.13
N ASP A 55 -0.37 8.98 -11.93
CA ASP A 55 -1.82 8.69 -11.96
C ASP A 55 -2.33 7.69 -10.90
N TRP A 56 -1.51 7.40 -9.88
CA TRP A 56 -1.88 6.56 -8.74
C TRP A 56 -2.04 7.43 -7.48
N SER A 57 -2.81 6.94 -6.52
CA SER A 57 -2.97 7.62 -5.22
C SER A 57 -2.88 6.62 -4.08
N SER A 58 -2.63 7.10 -2.86
CA SER A 58 -2.58 6.23 -1.68
C SER A 58 -3.66 6.57 -0.67
N ASN A 59 -4.50 5.59 -0.32
CA ASN A 59 -5.61 5.81 0.62
C ASN A 59 -5.18 5.74 2.10
N TYR A 60 -4.08 5.03 2.38
CA TYR A 60 -3.43 4.96 3.69
C TYR A 60 -1.94 4.62 3.57
N ALA A 61 -1.17 5.05 4.57
CA ALA A 61 0.21 4.63 4.82
C ALA A 61 0.42 4.60 6.34
N ARG A 62 1.05 3.55 6.88
CA ARG A 62 1.26 3.42 8.33
C ARG A 62 2.37 2.43 8.69
N TRP A 63 3.05 2.74 9.78
CA TRP A 63 3.81 1.77 10.55
C TRP A 63 2.87 0.96 11.44
N VAL A 64 3.04 -0.35 11.47
CA VAL A 64 2.26 -1.25 12.32
C VAL A 64 3.19 -2.02 13.22
N THR A 65 3.05 -1.80 14.52
CA THR A 65 3.75 -2.59 15.53
C THR A 65 3.05 -3.94 15.72
N GLY A 66 3.78 -5.03 15.50
CA GLY A 66 3.36 -6.40 15.66
C GLY A 66 2.81 -6.66 17.05
N ARG A 67 1.76 -7.48 17.12
CA ARG A 67 1.12 -7.85 18.40
C ARG A 67 1.54 -9.25 18.83
N SER A 68 0.89 -10.27 18.27
CA SER A 68 1.05 -11.67 18.68
C SER A 68 2.14 -12.42 17.93
N ASP A 69 2.51 -11.94 16.75
CA ASP A 69 3.54 -12.45 15.85
C ASP A 69 4.92 -11.79 16.08
N GLY A 70 4.94 -10.61 16.72
CA GLY A 70 6.14 -9.87 17.07
C GLY A 70 6.85 -9.22 15.90
N VAL A 71 6.21 -9.11 14.73
CA VAL A 71 6.79 -8.51 13.52
C VAL A 71 6.18 -7.14 13.30
N ASP A 72 7.02 -6.12 13.40
CA ASP A 72 6.66 -4.76 13.00
C ASP A 72 6.82 -4.62 11.48
N PHE A 73 5.91 -3.90 10.83
CA PHE A 73 5.92 -3.77 9.37
C PHE A 73 5.34 -2.44 8.90
N TRP A 74 5.81 -2.02 7.74
CA TRP A 74 5.30 -0.90 6.97
C TRP A 74 4.17 -1.38 6.04
N GLU A 75 3.11 -0.58 5.91
CA GLU A 75 1.93 -0.92 5.11
C GLU A 75 1.40 0.32 4.39
N VAL A 76 1.20 0.21 3.07
CA VAL A 76 0.66 1.27 2.21
C VAL A 76 -0.40 0.70 1.29
N GLY A 77 -1.53 1.40 1.15
CA GLY A 77 -2.58 1.04 0.20
C GLY A 77 -2.56 1.97 -1.00
N PHE A 78 -2.31 1.42 -2.19
CA PHE A 78 -2.34 2.13 -3.46
C PHE A 78 -3.65 1.88 -4.21
N LEU A 79 -4.20 2.94 -4.79
CA LEU A 79 -5.27 2.91 -5.77
C LEU A 79 -4.64 3.15 -7.14
N THR A 80 -4.83 2.18 -8.04
CA THR A 80 -4.21 2.19 -9.36
C THR A 80 -4.97 3.07 -10.35
N SER A 81 -4.37 3.34 -11.51
CA SER A 81 -4.99 4.12 -12.58
C SER A 81 -6.30 3.53 -13.09
N ASP A 82 -6.42 2.19 -13.09
CA ASP A 82 -7.62 1.47 -13.52
C ASP A 82 -8.59 1.16 -12.36
N ALA A 83 -8.47 1.91 -11.26
CA ALA A 83 -9.28 1.78 -10.05
C ALA A 83 -9.14 0.42 -9.32
N GLY A 84 -8.02 -0.27 -9.56
CA GLY A 84 -7.58 -1.42 -8.76
C GLY A 84 -6.99 -1.00 -7.42
N PHE A 85 -6.76 -1.98 -6.56
CA PHE A 85 -6.13 -1.79 -5.26
C PHE A 85 -4.94 -2.73 -5.12
N ILE A 86 -3.81 -2.19 -4.65
CA ILE A 86 -2.64 -2.98 -4.26
C ILE A 86 -2.14 -2.49 -2.91
N GLN A 87 -2.03 -3.41 -1.97
CA GLN A 87 -1.35 -3.18 -0.71
C GLN A 87 0.14 -3.53 -0.84
N LEU A 88 1.00 -2.60 -0.47
CA LEU A 88 2.42 -2.81 -0.23
C LEU A 88 2.65 -3.10 1.25
N THR A 89 3.37 -4.17 1.56
CA THR A 89 3.84 -4.50 2.91
C THR A 89 5.36 -4.71 2.87
N GLN A 90 6.09 -4.10 3.80
CA GLN A 90 7.54 -4.27 3.95
C GLN A 90 7.92 -4.51 5.41
N THR A 91 8.86 -5.42 5.66
CA THR A 91 9.47 -5.62 6.98
C THR A 91 10.88 -6.20 6.84
N ASP A 92 11.79 -5.88 7.75
CA ASP A 92 13.13 -6.44 7.88
C ASP A 92 13.22 -7.59 8.91
N ASP A 93 12.12 -7.87 9.64
CA ASP A 93 12.04 -8.91 10.67
C ASP A 93 11.00 -9.99 10.33
N ALA A 94 10.85 -10.30 9.04
CA ALA A 94 9.91 -11.32 8.59
C ALA A 94 10.25 -12.69 9.19
N ASN A 95 9.23 -13.38 9.73
CA ASN A 95 9.33 -14.77 10.16
C ASN A 95 8.31 -15.66 9.43
N PRO A 96 8.53 -16.99 9.35
CA PRO A 96 7.65 -17.88 8.59
C PRO A 96 6.19 -17.87 9.05
N THR A 97 5.92 -17.61 10.33
CA THR A 97 4.55 -17.52 10.85
C THR A 97 3.86 -16.26 10.36
N TRP A 98 4.54 -15.11 10.40
CA TRP A 98 4.00 -13.86 9.89
C TRP A 98 3.77 -13.90 8.38
N VAL A 99 4.72 -14.43 7.61
CA VAL A 99 4.57 -14.60 6.15
C VAL A 99 3.36 -15.46 5.83
N ALA A 100 3.21 -16.61 6.50
CA ALA A 100 2.05 -17.49 6.32
C ALA A 100 0.72 -16.78 6.66
N GLN A 101 0.71 -15.92 7.69
CA GLN A 101 -0.48 -15.12 8.03
C GLN A 101 -0.79 -14.04 6.99
N ARG A 102 0.22 -13.47 6.33
CA ARG A 102 0.06 -12.43 5.32
C ARG A 102 -0.41 -12.95 3.98
N ILE A 103 0.13 -14.09 3.55
CA ILE A 103 -0.27 -14.72 2.28
C ILE A 103 -1.57 -15.53 2.43
N GLY A 104 -1.95 -15.90 3.66
CA GLY A 104 -3.18 -16.64 3.94
C GLY A 104 -3.23 -17.99 3.23
N ASP A 105 -4.35 -18.24 2.53
CA ASP A 105 -4.58 -19.45 1.74
C ASP A 105 -4.13 -19.30 0.26
N ALA A 106 -3.36 -18.27 -0.07
CA ALA A 106 -2.84 -18.07 -1.43
C ALA A 106 -1.84 -19.17 -1.79
N GLN A 107 -1.97 -19.68 -3.02
CA GLN A 107 -1.20 -20.83 -3.50
C GLN A 107 -0.25 -20.39 -4.60
N VAL A 108 1.00 -20.85 -4.52
CA VAL A 108 2.02 -20.56 -5.53
C VAL A 108 1.53 -20.99 -6.91
N SER A 109 1.40 -20.02 -7.81
CA SER A 109 0.95 -20.18 -9.19
C SER A 109 2.07 -19.94 -10.19
N GLY A 110 3.16 -19.27 -9.79
CA GLY A 110 4.34 -19.11 -10.61
C GLY A 110 5.40 -18.19 -10.01
N ALA A 111 6.19 -17.58 -10.88
CA ALA A 111 7.16 -16.55 -10.53
C ALA A 111 7.16 -15.45 -11.60
N ARG A 112 7.56 -14.24 -11.22
CA ARG A 112 7.71 -13.08 -12.11
C ARG A 112 9.05 -12.40 -11.85
N THR A 113 9.65 -11.82 -12.89
CA THR A 113 10.86 -11.00 -12.73
C THR A 113 10.49 -9.53 -12.81
N ILE A 114 10.66 -8.78 -11.72
CA ILE A 114 10.27 -7.37 -11.60
C ILE A 114 11.42 -6.64 -10.87
N GLY A 115 11.85 -5.49 -11.39
CA GLY A 115 12.94 -4.71 -10.78
C GLY A 115 14.28 -5.47 -10.70
N GLY A 116 14.47 -6.48 -11.55
CA GLY A 116 15.64 -7.37 -11.54
C GLY A 116 15.63 -8.46 -10.46
N LEU A 117 14.54 -8.58 -9.69
CA LEU A 117 14.34 -9.63 -8.68
C LEU A 117 13.28 -10.62 -9.12
N GLU A 118 13.42 -11.86 -8.64
CA GLU A 118 12.39 -12.87 -8.78
C GLU A 118 11.36 -12.70 -7.65
N TRP A 119 10.09 -12.64 -8.04
CA TRP A 119 8.93 -12.57 -7.17
C TRP A 119 8.18 -13.89 -7.27
N GLU A 120 7.85 -14.47 -6.13
CA GLU A 120 6.93 -15.58 -6.02
C GLU A 120 5.51 -15.05 -6.29
N LEU A 121 4.83 -15.65 -7.26
CA LEU A 121 3.45 -15.32 -7.61
C LEU A 121 2.52 -16.36 -6.99
N LEU A 122 1.54 -15.89 -6.23
CA LEU A 122 0.53 -16.71 -5.59
C LEU A 122 -0.86 -16.18 -5.96
N ASP A 123 -1.79 -17.11 -6.14
CA ASP A 123 -3.20 -16.81 -6.39
C ASP A 123 -4.01 -17.12 -5.13
N ALA A 124 -4.77 -16.12 -4.65
CA ALA A 124 -5.66 -16.28 -3.52
C ALA A 124 -7.04 -16.84 -3.93
N PRO A 125 -7.76 -17.57 -3.06
CA PRO A 125 -9.04 -18.19 -3.40
C PRO A 125 -10.18 -17.20 -3.76
N ASP A 126 -10.08 -15.96 -3.31
CA ASP A 126 -10.99 -14.85 -3.59
C ASP A 126 -10.71 -14.14 -4.93
N GLY A 127 -9.60 -14.48 -5.59
CA GLY A 127 -9.18 -13.91 -6.87
C GLY A 127 -8.05 -12.89 -6.75
N ASP A 128 -7.60 -12.58 -5.54
CA ASP A 128 -6.49 -11.65 -5.32
C ASP A 128 -5.16 -12.25 -5.81
N THR A 129 -4.30 -11.38 -6.32
CA THR A 129 -2.90 -11.70 -6.61
C THR A 129 -2.05 -11.37 -5.40
N VAL A 130 -1.09 -12.24 -5.09
CA VAL A 130 -0.02 -11.96 -4.13
C VAL A 130 1.34 -12.11 -4.83
N LEU A 131 2.18 -11.10 -4.70
CA LEU A 131 3.59 -11.16 -5.07
C LEU A 131 4.44 -11.02 -3.81
N ARG A 132 5.43 -11.90 -3.65
CA ARG A 132 6.40 -11.83 -2.55
C ARG A 132 7.82 -11.88 -3.08
N THR A 133 8.69 -11.05 -2.52
CA THR A 133 10.14 -11.14 -2.74
C THR A 133 10.90 -10.74 -1.48
N ASP A 134 12.19 -11.04 -1.47
CA ASP A 134 13.13 -10.57 -0.46
C ASP A 134 14.17 -9.68 -1.17
N VAL A 135 14.37 -8.47 -0.64
CA VAL A 135 15.27 -7.45 -1.20
C VAL A 135 16.06 -6.84 -0.06
N ASP A 136 17.39 -6.90 -0.18
CA ASP A 136 18.33 -6.22 0.72
C ASP A 136 18.08 -6.43 2.23
N GLY A 137 17.59 -7.62 2.60
CA GLY A 137 17.28 -7.99 3.99
C GLY A 137 15.85 -7.68 4.43
N SER A 138 15.06 -7.00 3.60
CA SER A 138 13.62 -6.81 3.77
C SER A 138 12.80 -7.83 2.99
N THR A 139 11.71 -8.32 3.57
CA THR A 139 10.64 -9.00 2.84
C THR A 139 9.62 -7.98 2.35
N VAL A 140 9.26 -8.06 1.08
CA VAL A 140 8.21 -7.25 0.45
C VAL A 140 7.09 -8.15 -0.03
N ILE A 141 5.86 -7.77 0.30
CA ILE A 141 4.63 -8.43 -0.16
C ILE A 141 3.73 -7.40 -0.81
N LEU A 142 3.30 -7.66 -2.03
CA LEU A 142 2.24 -6.94 -2.72
C LEU A 142 1.01 -7.84 -2.78
N ASN A 143 -0.18 -7.33 -2.44
CA ASN A 143 -1.41 -8.10 -2.58
C ASN A 143 -2.61 -7.23 -2.95
N GLY A 144 -3.56 -7.79 -3.70
CA GLY A 144 -4.82 -7.11 -4.04
C GLY A 144 -5.44 -7.58 -5.36
N GLU A 145 -6.41 -6.80 -5.82
CA GLU A 145 -7.35 -7.14 -6.89
C GLU A 145 -6.95 -6.57 -8.27
N ALA A 146 -5.87 -5.79 -8.33
CA ALA A 146 -5.41 -5.08 -9.52
C ALA A 146 -4.87 -6.02 -10.61
N GLU A 147 -4.69 -5.50 -11.83
CA GLU A 147 -4.14 -6.31 -12.92
C GLU A 147 -2.62 -6.52 -12.76
N LEU A 148 -2.11 -7.67 -13.23
CA LEU A 148 -0.70 -8.03 -13.14
C LEU A 148 0.31 -6.96 -13.66
N PRO A 149 0.04 -6.20 -14.73
CA PRO A 149 0.93 -5.10 -15.14
C PRO A 149 1.04 -3.96 -14.11
N GLU A 150 -0.01 -3.74 -13.31
CA GLU A 150 -0.01 -2.74 -12.24
C GLU A 150 0.88 -3.22 -11.09
N PHE A 151 0.81 -4.52 -10.75
CA PHE A 151 1.76 -5.16 -9.83
C PHE A 151 3.21 -5.07 -10.32
N ASP A 152 3.47 -5.28 -11.60
CA ASP A 152 4.83 -5.15 -12.17
C ASP A 152 5.35 -3.70 -12.01
N SER A 153 4.48 -2.71 -12.19
CA SER A 153 4.82 -1.28 -12.06
C SER A 153 5.13 -0.91 -10.61
N LEU A 154 4.26 -1.28 -9.67
CA LEU A 154 4.47 -1.02 -8.25
C LEU A 154 5.67 -1.80 -7.70
N GLY A 155 5.83 -3.07 -8.09
CA GLY A 155 6.97 -3.88 -7.71
C GLY A 155 8.28 -3.25 -8.19
N ALA A 156 8.35 -2.79 -9.44
CA ALA A 156 9.56 -2.16 -9.96
C ALA A 156 9.90 -0.86 -9.21
N ALA A 157 8.91 -0.01 -8.98
CA ALA A 157 9.10 1.24 -8.25
C ALA A 157 9.50 1.00 -6.79
N THR A 158 8.89 0.03 -6.11
CA THR A 158 9.21 -0.33 -4.72
C THR A 158 10.66 -0.79 -4.59
N ILE A 159 11.11 -1.66 -5.50
CA ILE A 159 12.47 -2.21 -5.45
C ILE A 159 13.51 -1.13 -5.76
N GLU A 160 13.21 -0.22 -6.68
CA GLU A 160 14.08 0.92 -6.95
C GLU A 160 14.17 1.86 -5.73
N ASP A 161 13.04 2.17 -5.10
CA ASP A 161 12.98 3.04 -3.92
C ASP A 161 13.75 2.46 -2.73
N ILE A 162 13.59 1.15 -2.44
CA ILE A 162 14.34 0.47 -1.37
C ILE A 162 15.85 0.60 -1.59
N ARG A 163 16.33 0.34 -2.81
CA ARG A 163 17.77 0.44 -3.13
C ARG A 163 18.30 1.87 -3.01
N GLN A 164 17.50 2.86 -3.40
CA GLN A 164 17.86 4.26 -3.24
C GLN A 164 17.95 4.64 -1.75
N ASN A 165 16.96 4.23 -0.95
CA ASN A 165 16.94 4.48 0.50
C ASN A 165 18.19 3.91 1.19
N GLU A 166 18.59 2.69 0.83
CA GLU A 166 19.79 2.06 1.37
C GLU A 166 21.08 2.74 0.92
N ALA A 167 21.18 3.15 -0.34
CA ALA A 167 22.34 3.87 -0.85
C ALA A 167 22.50 5.23 -0.14
N GLU A 168 21.40 5.95 0.07
CA GLU A 168 21.40 7.22 0.82
C GLU A 168 21.79 7.03 2.29
N GLU A 169 21.33 5.94 2.91
CA GLU A 169 21.72 5.62 4.28
C GLU A 169 23.20 5.27 4.39
N ALA A 170 23.72 4.47 3.47
CA ALA A 170 25.14 4.13 3.41
C ALA A 170 26.02 5.38 3.23
N ASP A 171 25.63 6.30 2.35
CA ASP A 171 26.32 7.57 2.14
C ASP A 171 26.27 8.48 3.39
N ARG A 172 25.12 8.49 4.09
CA ARG A 172 24.96 9.25 5.34
C ARG A 172 25.86 8.72 6.46
N VAL A 173 25.96 7.40 6.60
CA VAL A 173 26.84 6.77 7.59
C VAL A 173 28.31 7.04 7.26
N SER A 174 28.71 6.86 5.99
CA SER A 174 30.08 7.10 5.55
C SER A 174 30.53 8.56 5.72
N SER A 175 29.63 9.51 5.55
CA SER A 175 29.95 10.95 5.73
C SER A 175 30.05 11.35 7.20
N ALA A 176 29.24 10.75 8.09
CA ALA A 176 29.33 10.99 9.53
C ALA A 176 30.67 10.52 10.12
N ASP A 177 31.20 9.40 9.65
CA ASP A 177 32.48 8.83 10.11
C ASP A 177 33.71 9.62 9.62
N ALA A 178 33.58 10.37 8.52
CA ALA A 178 34.69 11.16 7.96
C ALA A 178 34.94 12.48 8.70
N ASP A 179 33.95 12.99 9.42
CA ASP A 179 33.99 14.27 10.15
C ASP A 179 34.22 14.13 11.68
N GLY A 180 34.38 12.89 12.18
CA GLY A 180 34.63 12.56 13.60
C GLY A 180 36.09 12.25 13.93
#